data_AF-A0A1G1GJJ0-F1
#
_entry.id   AF-A0A1G1GJJ0-F1
#
_cell.length_a   1.000
_cell.length_b   1.000
_cell.length_c   1.000
_cell.angle_alpha   90.00
_cell.angle_beta   90.00
_cell.angle_gamma   90.00
#
_symmetry.space_group_name_H-M   'P 1'
#
loop_
_entity.id
_entity.type
_entity.pdbx_description
1 polymer ?
#
loop_
_entity_poly.entity_id
_entity_poly.type
_entity_poly.pdbx_seq_one_letter_code
_entity_poly.pdbx_strand_id
1 'polypeptide(L)'
;MDKSPHYIKMCESIKEIQEQWQPEFGDFYVSMSLGITSPCQTSSSDLEKQLSYLKTIKAVWLPRQEQLQEMVIENYATPWDLAIAFSNVLMGENASYFEKFDSMEKLWLAFIMLEQFKRKWKDSEWV
;
A
#
# COMPACT_ATOMS: atom_id res chain seq x y z
N MET A 1 10.28 2.57 3.15
CA MET A 1 9.68 1.43 2.44
C MET A 1 10.17 0.14 3.06
N ASP A 2 9.36 -0.40 3.96
CA ASP A 2 9.45 -1.73 4.52
C ASP A 2 9.25 -2.76 3.38
N LYS A 3 10.23 -3.65 3.23
CA LYS A 3 10.22 -4.73 2.23
C LYS A 3 10.06 -6.10 2.89
N SER A 4 9.61 -6.12 4.14
CA SER A 4 9.41 -7.36 4.88
C SER A 4 8.33 -8.21 4.18
N PRO A 5 8.51 -9.55 4.13
CA PRO A 5 7.52 -10.44 3.53
C PRO A 5 6.13 -10.31 4.15
N HIS A 6 6.07 -9.93 5.44
CA HIS A 6 4.83 -9.69 6.15
C HIS A 6 4.06 -8.47 5.61
N TYR A 7 4.75 -7.35 5.38
CA TYR A 7 4.14 -6.15 4.81
C TYR A 7 3.66 -6.38 3.37
N ILE A 8 4.45 -7.12 2.59
CA ILE A 8 4.07 -7.48 1.21
C ILE A 8 2.76 -8.28 1.21
N LYS A 9 2.62 -9.29 2.09
CA LYS A 9 1.39 -10.07 2.22
C LYS A 9 0.19 -9.21 2.63
N MET A 10 0.38 -8.32 3.60
CA MET A 10 -0.69 -7.40 4.02
C MET A 10 -1.20 -6.56 2.85
N CYS A 11 -0.29 -6.02 2.04
CA CYS A 11 -0.64 -5.19 0.88
C CYS A 11 -1.28 -6.03 -0.25
N GLU A 12 -0.78 -7.25 -0.49
CA GLU A 12 -1.33 -8.17 -1.48
C GLU A 12 -2.78 -8.59 -1.14
N SER A 13 -3.10 -8.71 0.15
CA SER A 13 -4.44 -9.10 0.62
C SER A 13 -5.49 -8.00 0.48
N ILE A 14 -5.12 -6.73 0.24
CA ILE A 14 -6.06 -5.60 0.17
C ILE A 14 -6.31 -5.24 -1.29
N LYS A 15 -7.35 -5.82 -1.90
CA LYS A 15 -7.65 -5.54 -3.31
C LYS A 15 -8.09 -4.09 -3.52
N GLU A 16 -8.80 -3.53 -2.55
CA GLU A 16 -9.41 -2.20 -2.61
C GLU A 16 -8.35 -1.10 -2.75
N ILE A 17 -7.25 -1.20 -1.99
CA ILE A 17 -6.12 -0.26 -2.05
C ILE A 17 -5.28 -0.51 -3.32
N GLN A 18 -5.10 -1.76 -3.73
CA GLN A 18 -4.37 -2.10 -4.96
C GLN A 18 -5.05 -1.56 -6.22
N GLU A 19 -6.39 -1.52 -6.26
CA GLU A 19 -7.15 -0.97 -7.39
C GLU A 19 -7.07 0.55 -7.50
N GLN A 20 -6.84 1.24 -6.37
CA GLN A 20 -6.65 2.69 -6.33
C GLN A 20 -5.24 3.13 -6.74
N TRP A 21 -4.30 2.18 -6.89
CA TRP A 21 -2.94 2.49 -7.27
C TRP A 21 -2.88 3.04 -8.70
N GLN A 22 -2.50 4.31 -8.82
CA GLN A 22 -2.13 4.94 -10.08
C GLN A 22 -0.61 5.03 -10.14
N PRO A 23 0.09 4.05 -10.76
CA PRO A 23 1.55 4.02 -10.76
C PRO A 23 2.10 5.21 -11.55
N GLU A 24 2.89 6.05 -10.89
CA GLU A 24 3.65 7.11 -11.55
C GLU A 24 5.07 6.64 -11.91
N PHE A 25 5.69 7.34 -12.87
CA PHE A 25 7.04 7.00 -13.29
C PHE A 25 8.04 7.22 -12.15
N GLY A 26 8.67 6.15 -11.67
CA GLY A 26 9.58 6.16 -10.52
C GLY A 26 9.05 5.44 -9.28
N ASP A 27 7.78 5.02 -9.27
CA ASP A 27 7.18 4.29 -8.14
C ASP A 27 7.52 2.80 -8.11
N PHE A 28 7.94 2.24 -9.25
CA PHE A 28 8.27 0.82 -9.38
C PHE A 28 9.72 0.60 -9.80
N TYR A 29 10.38 -0.35 -9.14
CA TYR A 29 11.69 -0.86 -9.56
C TYR A 29 11.51 -2.24 -10.19
N VAL A 30 11.57 -2.31 -11.52
CA VAL A 30 11.61 -3.60 -12.22
C VAL A 30 13.05 -4.10 -12.20
N SER A 31 13.37 -5.04 -11.30
CA SER A 31 14.60 -5.81 -11.46
C SER A 31 14.41 -6.76 -12.64
N MET A 32 14.99 -6.39 -13.78
CA MET A 32 14.89 -7.16 -15.02
C MET A 32 15.82 -8.38 -14.95
N SER A 33 15.50 -9.35 -14.08
CA SER A 33 16.21 -10.63 -13.96
C SER A 33 15.50 -11.79 -14.67
N LEU A 34 14.35 -11.54 -15.31
CA LEU A 34 13.66 -12.51 -16.16
C LEU A 34 13.62 -11.98 -17.59
N GLY A 35 14.75 -12.18 -18.28
CA GLY A 35 14.91 -11.85 -19.69
C GLY A 35 13.95 -12.66 -20.55
N ILE A 36 12.94 -11.98 -21.11
CA ILE A 36 12.30 -12.40 -22.35
C ILE A 36 12.18 -11.13 -23.21
N THR A 37 13.10 -10.98 -24.16
CA THR A 37 13.04 -9.97 -25.21
C THR A 37 12.15 -10.49 -26.34
N SER A 38 11.21 -9.68 -26.85
CA SER A 38 10.57 -9.92 -28.14
C SER A 38 10.41 -8.59 -28.91
N PRO A 39 10.58 -8.58 -30.25
CA PRO A 39 10.91 -7.39 -31.00
C PRO A 39 9.69 -6.58 -31.45
N CYS A 40 9.89 -5.26 -31.47
CA CYS A 40 9.18 -4.23 -32.22
C CYS A 40 7.65 -4.16 -32.05
N GLN A 41 7.17 -3.12 -31.37
CA GLN A 41 6.01 -2.37 -31.84
C GLN A 41 6.08 -0.90 -31.43
N THR A 42 5.64 -0.07 -32.36
CA THR A 42 5.61 1.39 -32.42
C THR A 42 4.93 2.06 -31.23
N SER A 43 5.43 3.26 -30.92
CA SER A 43 4.88 4.36 -30.11
C SER A 43 3.38 4.30 -29.72
N SER A 44 2.99 3.36 -28.88
CA SER A 44 2.10 3.65 -27.77
C SER A 44 2.99 4.08 -26.60
N SER A 45 2.57 5.08 -25.84
CA SER A 45 3.37 5.71 -24.78
C SER A 45 4.12 4.65 -23.96
N ASP A 46 5.41 4.86 -23.65
CA ASP A 46 6.19 3.88 -22.89
C ASP A 46 5.48 3.45 -21.59
N LEU A 47 4.64 4.33 -21.05
CA LEU A 47 3.69 4.10 -19.97
C LEU A 47 2.71 2.94 -20.23
N GLU A 48 2.06 2.88 -21.40
CA GLU A 48 1.10 1.82 -21.75
C GLU A 48 1.77 0.46 -21.88
N LYS A 49 2.98 0.41 -22.43
CA LYS A 49 3.77 -0.82 -22.47
C LYS A 49 4.19 -1.24 -21.08
N GLN A 50 4.69 -0.32 -20.25
CA GLN A 50 5.06 -0.62 -18.87
C GLN A 50 3.86 -1.06 -18.02
N LEU A 51 2.69 -0.44 -18.18
CA LEU A 51 1.43 -0.87 -17.56
C LEU A 51 1.01 -2.27 -17.99
N SER A 52 1.19 -2.64 -19.27
CA SER A 52 0.91 -4.00 -19.73
C SER A 52 1.88 -5.02 -19.11
N TYR A 53 3.17 -4.65 -18.94
CA TYR A 53 4.15 -5.48 -18.24
C TYR A 53 3.84 -5.61 -16.74
N LEU A 54 3.36 -4.57 -16.07
CA LEU A 54 2.91 -4.63 -14.67
C LEU A 54 1.66 -5.49 -14.47
N LYS A 55 0.80 -5.60 -15.49
CA LYS A 55 -0.30 -6.58 -15.47
C LYS A 55 0.20 -8.02 -15.64
N THR A 56 1.30 -8.20 -16.36
CA THR A 56 1.88 -9.51 -16.68
C THR A 56 2.77 -10.03 -15.53
N ILE A 57 3.52 -9.14 -14.90
CA ILE A 57 4.33 -9.40 -13.71
C ILE A 57 3.47 -8.96 -12.54
N LYS A 58 2.92 -9.88 -11.75
CA LYS A 58 2.04 -9.62 -10.59
C LYS A 58 2.65 -8.59 -9.61
N ALA A 59 2.53 -7.31 -9.94
CA ALA A 59 3.13 -6.22 -9.20
C ALA A 59 2.19 -5.87 -8.05
N VAL A 60 2.71 -5.93 -6.82
CA VAL A 60 1.99 -5.54 -5.62
C VAL A 60 2.43 -4.13 -5.26
N TRP A 61 1.48 -3.22 -5.16
CA TRP A 61 1.73 -1.88 -4.64
C TRP A 61 2.14 -1.97 -3.18
N LEU A 62 3.30 -1.41 -2.86
CA LEU A 62 3.78 -1.23 -1.48
C LEU A 62 3.69 0.26 -1.16
N PRO A 63 2.55 0.72 -0.60
CA PRO A 63 2.36 2.13 -0.35
C PRO A 63 3.39 2.63 0.68
N ARG A 64 3.91 3.83 0.46
CA ARG A 64 4.76 4.53 1.43
C ARG A 64 3.89 5.21 2.47
N GLN A 65 4.49 5.57 3.61
CA GLN A 65 3.80 6.28 4.68
C GLN A 65 3.10 7.55 4.20
N GLU A 66 3.76 8.37 3.37
CA GLU A 66 3.18 9.60 2.83
C GLU A 66 1.94 9.33 1.97
N GLN A 67 2.03 8.33 1.07
CA GLN A 67 0.91 7.91 0.23
C GLN A 67 -0.29 7.40 1.05
N LEU A 68 -0.02 6.63 2.11
CA LEU A 68 -1.06 6.18 3.04
C LEU A 68 -1.74 7.36 3.74
N GLN A 69 -0.98 8.39 4.15
CA GLN A 69 -1.53 9.58 4.78
C GLN A 69 -2.37 10.40 3.80
N GLU A 70 -1.92 10.57 2.56
CA GLU A 70 -2.67 11.28 1.51
C GLU A 70 -4.03 10.63 1.23
N MET A 71 -4.14 9.30 1.32
CA MET A 71 -5.42 8.60 1.14
C MET A 71 -6.47 8.90 2.22
N VAL A 72 -6.04 9.29 3.42
CA VAL A 72 -6.95 9.60 4.54
C VAL A 72 -7.06 11.08 4.85
N ILE A 73 -6.08 11.90 4.44
CA ILE A 73 -6.02 13.31 4.83
C ILE A 73 -7.26 14.09 4.42
N GLU A 74 -7.89 13.73 3.29
CA GLU A 74 -9.13 14.34 2.80
C GLU A 74 -10.36 14.07 3.69
N ASN A 75 -10.32 13.00 4.51
CA ASN A 75 -11.38 12.69 5.47
C ASN A 75 -11.32 13.57 6.73
N TYR A 76 -10.24 14.33 6.90
CA TYR A 76 -9.98 15.15 8.08
C TYR A 76 -9.92 16.63 7.74
N ALA A 77 -10.43 17.47 8.64
CA ALA A 77 -10.44 18.92 8.43
C ALA A 77 -9.02 19.51 8.48
N THR A 78 -8.14 18.94 9.30
CA THR A 78 -6.74 19.34 9.39
C THR A 78 -5.81 18.13 9.56
N PRO A 79 -4.52 18.25 9.18
CA PRO A 79 -3.52 17.23 9.48
C PRO A 79 -3.36 16.94 10.98
N TRP A 80 -3.70 17.93 11.83
CA TRP A 80 -3.69 17.77 13.28
C TRP A 80 -4.79 16.82 13.75
N ASP A 81 -5.98 16.91 13.17
CA ASP A 81 -7.09 16.01 13.48
C ASP A 81 -6.77 14.56 13.09
N LEU A 82 -6.09 14.37 11.95
CA LEU A 82 -5.59 13.06 11.54
C LEU A 82 -4.59 12.50 12.56
N ALA A 83 -3.65 13.32 13.03
CA ALA A 83 -2.68 12.90 14.04
C ALA A 83 -3.34 12.55 15.39
N ILE A 84 -4.36 13.31 15.80
CA ILE A 84 -5.16 13.00 16.99
C ILE A 84 -5.91 11.67 16.81
N ALA A 85 -6.60 11.48 15.68
CA ALA A 85 -7.35 10.27 15.41
C ALA A 85 -6.43 9.04 15.38
N PHE A 86 -5.29 9.16 14.72
CA PHE A 86 -4.24 8.13 14.72
C PHE A 86 -3.81 7.80 16.15
N SER A 87 -3.41 8.80 16.94
CA SER A 87 -2.98 8.60 18.33
C SER A 87 -4.07 7.96 19.20
N ASN A 88 -5.33 8.41 19.06
CA ASN A 88 -6.46 7.86 19.81
C ASN A 88 -6.71 6.38 19.47
N VAL A 89 -6.59 6.00 18.20
CA VAL A 89 -6.77 4.62 17.75
C VAL A 89 -5.62 3.74 18.26
N LEU A 90 -4.39 4.24 18.24
CA LEU A 90 -3.21 3.51 18.71
C LEU A 90 -3.19 3.34 20.23
N MET A 91 -3.62 4.34 21.01
CA MET A 91 -3.58 4.29 22.47
C MET A 91 -4.90 3.83 23.11
N GLY A 92 -5.96 3.67 22.32
CA GLY A 92 -7.27 3.25 22.79
C GLY A 92 -7.39 1.75 23.03
N GLU A 93 -8.59 1.21 22.86
CA GLU A 93 -8.90 -0.22 23.07
C GLU A 93 -8.10 -1.17 22.18
N ASN A 94 -7.54 -0.67 21.07
CA ASN A 94 -6.77 -1.43 20.11
C ASN A 94 -5.25 -1.38 20.36
N ALA A 95 -4.77 -0.78 21.45
CA ALA A 95 -3.33 -0.62 21.72
C ALA A 95 -2.56 -1.94 21.66
N SER A 96 -3.08 -3.00 22.29
CA SER A 96 -2.47 -4.35 22.26
C SER A 96 -2.42 -4.99 20.86
N TYR A 97 -3.27 -4.54 19.94
CA TYR A 97 -3.23 -4.99 18.54
C TYR A 97 -2.14 -4.24 17.78
N PHE A 98 -2.02 -2.92 17.97
CA PHE A 98 -1.04 -2.10 17.26
C PHE A 98 0.40 -2.33 17.75
N GLU A 99 0.61 -2.70 19.00
CA GLU A 99 1.93 -3.01 19.58
C GLU A 99 2.66 -4.14 18.84
N LYS A 100 1.92 -4.98 18.10
CA LYS A 100 2.48 -6.09 17.32
C LYS A 100 3.17 -5.65 16.03
N PHE A 101 3.00 -4.40 15.61
CA PHE A 101 3.60 -3.88 14.39
C PHE A 101 4.90 -3.14 14.68
N ASP A 102 5.94 -3.52 13.94
CA ASP A 102 7.32 -3.06 14.09
C ASP A 102 7.70 -1.92 13.12
N SER A 103 6.83 -1.58 12.18
CA SER A 103 7.04 -0.52 11.19
C SER A 103 5.90 0.49 11.19
N MET A 104 6.24 1.77 10.98
CA MET A 104 5.28 2.85 10.84
C MET A 104 4.35 2.65 9.63
N GLU A 105 4.85 2.05 8.55
CA GLU A 105 4.04 1.73 7.37
C GLU A 105 2.99 0.65 7.68
N LYS A 106 3.35 -0.36 8.48
CA LYS A 106 2.41 -1.37 8.98
C LYS A 106 1.35 -0.76 9.90
N LEU A 107 1.74 0.17 10.77
CA LEU A 107 0.83 0.89 11.67
C LEU A 107 -0.19 1.72 10.88
N TRP A 108 0.27 2.52 9.91
CA TRP A 108 -0.60 3.31 9.05
C TRP A 108 -1.55 2.43 8.22
N LEU A 109 -1.05 1.35 7.65
CA LEU A 109 -1.89 0.42 6.90
C LEU A 109 -2.98 -0.19 7.79
N ALA A 110 -2.61 -0.64 8.99
CA ALA A 110 -3.56 -1.19 9.96
C ALA A 110 -4.57 -0.14 10.45
N PHE A 111 -4.15 1.12 10.61
CA PHE A 111 -5.02 2.24 10.95
C PHE A 111 -6.07 2.47 9.85
N ILE A 112 -5.65 2.57 8.59
CA ILE A 112 -6.55 2.78 7.44
C ILE A 112 -7.54 1.63 7.31
N MET A 113 -7.06 0.38 7.43
CA MET A 113 -7.92 -0.80 7.37
C MET A 113 -8.94 -0.85 8.50
N LEU A 114 -8.58 -0.38 9.69
CA LEU A 114 -9.49 -0.31 10.81
C LEU A 114 -10.48 0.86 10.68
N GLU A 115 -10.05 2.00 10.17
CA GLU A 115 -10.86 3.20 10.08
C GLU A 115 -11.85 3.14 8.90
N GLN A 116 -11.35 2.88 7.70
CA GLN A 116 -12.16 2.86 6.48
C GLN A 116 -12.90 1.53 6.30
N PHE A 117 -12.23 0.40 6.56
CA PHE A 117 -12.76 -0.93 6.27
C PHE A 117 -13.24 -1.68 7.52
N LYS A 118 -12.96 -1.16 8.73
CA LYS A 118 -13.26 -1.82 10.02
C LYS A 118 -12.73 -3.25 10.14
N ARG A 119 -11.63 -3.55 9.43
CA ARG A 119 -10.97 -4.87 9.44
C ARG A 119 -9.68 -4.84 10.24
N LYS A 120 -9.35 -5.95 10.87
CA LYS A 120 -8.08 -6.18 11.58
C LYS A 120 -7.29 -7.28 10.88
N TRP A 121 -5.97 -7.15 10.89
CA TRP A 121 -5.09 -8.18 10.38
C TRP A 121 -5.00 -9.33 11.37
N LYS A 122 -5.47 -10.51 10.98
CA LYS A 122 -5.42 -11.72 11.78
C LYS A 122 -5.03 -12.91 10.90
N ASP A 123 -4.02 -13.66 11.33
CA ASP A 123 -3.63 -14.94 10.72
C ASP A 123 -3.38 -14.89 9.20
N SER A 124 -2.85 -13.77 8.69
CA SER A 124 -2.60 -13.50 7.26
C SER A 124 -3.79 -13.02 6.43
N GLU A 125 -4.88 -12.62 7.07
CA GLU A 125 -6.07 -12.08 6.39
C GLU A 125 -6.62 -10.83 7.11
N TRP A 126 -7.32 -9.97 6.37
CA TRP A 126 -8.04 -8.82 6.93
C TRP A 126 -9.47 -9.25 7.27
N VAL A 127 -9.78 -9.35 8.57
CA VAL A 127 -11.07 -9.83 9.12
C VAL A 127 -11.84 -8.70 9.79
#